data_AF-A0A1H9WLB5-F1
#
_entry.id   AF-A0A1H9WLB5-F1
#
_cell.length_a   1.000
_cell.length_b   1.000
_cell.length_c   1.000
_cell.angle_alpha   90.00
_cell.angle_beta   90.00
_cell.angle_gamma   90.00
#
_symmetry.space_group_name_H-M   'P 1'
#
loop_
_entity.id
_entity.type
_entity.pdbx_description
1 polymer ?
#
loop_
_entity_poly.entity_id
_entity_poly.type
_entity_poly.pdbx_seq_one_letter_code
_entity_poly.pdbx_strand_id
1 'polypeptide(L)'
;MSEYHKLQFVLAHSNVQDRIVSIPKLYIEITGNLAESLLLNQIVFYADKSKRADGFFYKSYKDWYKEVCLTQRQVSYAAKKLVEKGLIETKLIRTYGSPTVHYKLRCDNFVKWIVTNCPNETLQNVEMEADNLSKSLTDITSDITTDYKKIITNEQEVIPFSKIIDYLNSKANTNFKASSKSSQAKIKARWNEGYRLDDFAHVIDVKVNEWLNNPKWSKFLRPETLFGPKFENYRNQKRVVDKHAANQQRSEDFRKENDLPF
;
A
#
# COMPACT_ATOMS: atom_id res chain seq x y z
N MET A 1 -12.31 -24.51 17.14
CA MET A 1 -11.51 -23.29 16.93
C MET A 1 -12.32 -22.11 17.43
N SER A 2 -11.81 -21.29 18.35
CA SER A 2 -12.58 -20.13 18.85
C SER A 2 -12.73 -19.08 17.77
N GLU A 3 -13.80 -18.28 17.83
CA GLU A 3 -14.06 -17.19 16.89
C GLU A 3 -12.88 -16.21 16.80
N TYR A 4 -12.18 -15.98 17.92
CA TYR A 4 -10.94 -15.19 17.96
C TYR A 4 -9.85 -15.77 17.05
N HIS A 5 -9.63 -17.09 17.07
CA HIS A 5 -8.61 -17.73 16.24
C HIS A 5 -8.98 -17.70 14.76
N LYS A 6 -10.27 -17.82 14.41
CA LYS A 6 -10.73 -17.66 13.03
C LYS A 6 -10.50 -16.23 12.54
N LEU A 7 -10.81 -15.22 13.36
CA LEU A 7 -10.59 -13.82 13.04
C LEU A 7 -9.09 -13.49 12.92
N GLN A 8 -8.26 -13.95 13.85
CA GLN A 8 -6.81 -13.77 13.77
C GLN A 8 -6.22 -14.44 12.52
N PHE A 9 -6.70 -15.63 12.18
CA PHE A 9 -6.30 -16.32 10.95
C PHE A 9 -6.65 -15.48 9.71
N VAL A 10 -7.89 -14.98 9.61
CA VAL A 10 -8.31 -14.12 8.49
C VAL A 10 -7.52 -12.82 8.42
N LEU A 11 -7.26 -12.17 9.56
CA LEU A 11 -6.48 -10.92 9.65
C LEU A 11 -5.01 -11.15 9.26
N ALA A 12 -4.40 -12.26 9.69
CA ALA A 12 -3.03 -12.60 9.30
C ALA A 12 -2.90 -12.88 7.79
N HIS A 13 -3.88 -13.56 7.19
CA HIS A 13 -3.86 -13.93 5.76
C HIS A 13 -4.32 -12.81 4.81
N SER A 14 -4.65 -11.63 5.32
CA SER A 14 -5.18 -10.51 4.54
C SER A 14 -4.21 -9.33 4.41
N ASN A 15 -2.91 -9.53 4.68
CA ASN A 15 -1.88 -8.49 4.76
C ASN A 15 -2.29 -7.34 5.72
N VAL A 16 -3.13 -7.62 6.73
CA VAL A 16 -3.65 -6.60 7.67
C VAL A 16 -2.64 -6.27 8.77
N GLN A 17 -1.63 -7.10 9.00
CA GLN A 17 -0.55 -6.81 9.95
C GLN A 17 0.28 -5.56 9.55
N ASP A 18 0.46 -5.30 8.25
CA ASP A 18 1.02 -4.04 7.73
C ASP A 18 0.06 -2.84 7.86
N ARG A 19 -1.17 -3.06 8.34
CA ARG A 19 -2.23 -2.05 8.55
C ARG A 19 -2.48 -1.76 10.04
N ILE A 20 -1.62 -2.22 10.93
CA ILE A 20 -1.71 -1.93 12.37
C ILE A 20 -1.04 -0.58 12.64
N VAL A 21 -1.78 0.32 13.28
CA VAL A 21 -1.23 1.58 13.79
C VAL A 21 -1.13 1.48 15.30
N SER A 22 0.11 1.47 15.80
CA SER A 22 0.42 1.50 17.23
C SER A 22 0.89 2.89 17.63
N ILE A 23 0.51 3.31 18.84
CA ILE A 23 0.93 4.60 19.41
C ILE A 23 1.31 4.43 20.89
N PRO A 24 2.35 5.13 21.37
CA PRO A 24 2.65 5.18 22.80
C PRO A 24 1.49 5.77 23.60
N LYS A 25 1.14 5.16 24.73
CA LYS A 25 0.11 5.68 25.66
C LYS A 25 0.42 7.10 26.13
N LEU A 26 1.70 7.39 26.34
CA LEU A 26 2.22 8.72 26.66
C LEU A 26 1.71 9.79 25.67
N TYR A 27 1.61 9.47 24.38
CA TYR A 27 1.17 10.46 23.39
C TYR A 27 -0.33 10.73 23.50
N ILE A 28 -1.10 9.77 24.02
CA ILE A 28 -2.52 9.95 24.36
C ILE A 28 -2.66 10.82 25.59
N GLU A 29 -1.80 10.65 26.58
CA GLU A 29 -1.76 11.48 27.79
C GLU A 29 -1.36 12.93 27.46
N ILE A 30 -0.38 13.13 26.57
CA ILE A 30 0.07 14.44 26.10
C ILE A 30 -1.04 15.22 25.40
N THR A 31 -1.71 14.56 24.47
CA THR A 31 -2.67 15.24 23.60
C THR A 31 -4.06 15.27 24.22
N GLY A 32 -4.44 14.24 24.97
CA GLY A 32 -5.80 13.98 25.42
C GLY A 32 -6.72 13.50 24.29
N ASN A 33 -6.17 13.18 23.12
CA ASN A 33 -6.94 12.83 21.93
C ASN A 33 -6.20 11.86 21.02
N LEU A 34 -6.85 10.74 20.69
CA LEU A 34 -6.25 9.67 19.91
C LEU A 34 -5.75 10.12 18.52
N ALA A 35 -6.50 10.96 17.80
CA ALA A 35 -6.12 11.43 16.48
C ALA A 35 -4.93 12.40 16.54
N GLU A 36 -4.90 13.25 17.57
CA GLU A 36 -3.74 14.11 17.84
C GLU A 36 -2.49 13.28 18.17
N SER A 37 -2.63 12.24 19.00
CA SER A 37 -1.52 11.35 19.36
C SER A 37 -0.96 10.61 18.16
N LEU A 38 -1.85 10.13 17.30
CA LEU A 38 -1.50 9.39 16.09
C LEU A 38 -0.74 10.28 15.09
N LEU A 39 -1.20 11.52 14.92
CA LEU A 39 -0.51 12.50 14.09
C LEU A 39 0.85 12.87 14.70
N LEU A 40 0.90 13.14 16.01
CA LEU A 40 2.15 13.44 16.73
C LEU A 40 3.16 12.30 16.60
N ASN A 41 2.71 11.05 16.75
CA ASN A 41 3.55 9.86 16.61
C ASN A 41 4.27 9.83 15.26
N GLN A 42 3.55 10.08 14.18
CA GLN A 42 4.17 10.10 12.86
C GLN A 42 5.03 11.33 12.63
N ILE A 43 4.64 12.50 13.16
CA ILE A 43 5.49 13.71 13.06
C ILE A 43 6.85 13.47 13.72
N VAL A 44 6.88 12.81 14.88
CA VAL A 44 8.13 12.43 15.55
C VAL A 44 8.95 11.48 14.67
N PHE A 45 8.34 10.45 14.09
CA PHE A 45 9.02 9.52 13.18
C PHE A 45 9.64 10.20 11.95
N TYR A 46 8.96 11.20 11.38
CA TYR A 46 9.46 11.93 10.22
C TYR A 46 10.39 13.09 10.56
N ALA A 47 10.49 13.50 11.83
CA ALA A 47 11.34 14.62 12.25
C ALA A 47 12.81 14.37 11.90
N ASP A 48 13.29 13.15 12.12
CA ASP A 48 14.68 12.74 11.81
C ASP A 48 14.88 12.37 10.33
N LYS A 49 13.80 12.06 9.61
CA LYS A 49 13.87 11.64 8.20
C LYS A 49 13.85 12.78 7.20
N SER A 50 13.68 14.02 7.67
CA SER A 50 13.72 15.17 6.78
C SER A 50 15.15 15.46 6.34
N LYS A 51 15.37 15.48 5.02
CA LYS A 51 16.65 15.91 4.42
C LYS A 51 16.81 17.44 4.36
N ARG A 52 15.82 18.21 4.84
CA ARG A 52 15.85 19.67 4.78
C ARG A 52 16.55 20.24 5.99
N ALA A 53 17.45 21.20 5.77
CA ALA A 53 18.17 21.89 6.83
C ALA A 53 17.26 22.67 7.81
N ASP A 54 16.04 23.04 7.38
CA ASP A 54 15.08 23.75 8.23
C ASP A 54 14.28 22.83 9.18
N GLY A 55 14.43 21.50 9.05
CA GLY A 55 13.75 20.50 9.87
C GLY A 55 12.27 20.29 9.52
N PHE A 56 11.78 20.88 8.43
CA PHE A 56 10.41 20.65 7.96
C PHE A 56 10.34 19.43 7.05
N PHE A 57 9.25 18.67 7.12
CA PHE A 57 8.87 17.71 6.08
C PHE A 57 7.45 18.00 5.60
N TYR A 58 7.07 17.54 4.41
CA TYR A 58 5.72 17.72 3.88
C TYR A 58 5.01 16.39 3.70
N LYS A 59 3.68 16.43 3.78
CA LYS A 59 2.85 15.26 3.51
C LYS A 59 1.46 15.67 3.09
N SER A 60 0.90 14.98 2.09
CA SER A 60 -0.45 15.25 1.62
C SER A 60 -1.49 14.61 2.54
N TYR A 61 -2.72 15.13 2.55
CA TYR A 61 -3.84 14.51 3.29
C TYR A 61 -4.14 13.09 2.80
N LYS A 62 -3.93 12.80 1.51
CA LYS A 62 -4.09 11.46 0.95
C LYS A 62 -3.06 10.50 1.53
N ASP A 63 -1.83 10.94 1.72
CA ASP A 63 -0.77 10.11 2.29
C ASP A 63 -0.95 9.91 3.79
N TRP A 64 -1.42 10.95 4.51
CA TRP A 64 -1.84 10.79 5.90
C TRP A 64 -2.96 9.76 6.07
N TYR A 65 -3.98 9.82 5.21
CA TYR A 65 -5.07 8.85 5.25
C TYR A 65 -4.60 7.42 4.96
N LYS A 66 -3.72 7.25 3.98
CA LYS A 66 -3.15 5.93 3.64
C LYS A 66 -2.32 5.33 4.77
N GLU A 67 -1.53 6.16 5.46
CA GLU A 67 -0.59 5.68 6.46
C GLU A 67 -1.25 5.45 7.83
N VAL A 68 -2.12 6.37 8.24
CA VAL A 68 -2.66 6.38 9.61
C VAL A 68 -4.17 6.58 9.66
N CYS A 69 -4.88 6.46 8.54
CA CYS A 69 -6.34 6.53 8.48
C CYS A 69 -6.95 7.85 9.00
N LEU A 70 -6.16 8.93 9.10
CA LEU A 70 -6.67 10.24 9.48
C LEU A 70 -7.22 10.96 8.26
N THR A 71 -8.48 11.37 8.35
CA THR A 71 -9.13 12.23 7.35
C THR A 71 -8.48 13.62 7.33
N GLN A 72 -8.65 14.36 6.24
CA GLN A 72 -8.18 15.75 6.15
C GLN A 72 -8.67 16.61 7.33
N ARG A 73 -9.93 16.43 7.75
CA ARG A 73 -10.51 17.17 8.89
C ARG A 73 -9.80 16.83 10.19
N GLN A 74 -9.53 15.55 10.44
CA GLN A 74 -8.79 15.11 11.63
C GLN A 74 -7.35 15.60 11.60
N VAL A 75 -6.64 15.49 10.47
CA VAL A 75 -5.27 16.01 10.34
C VAL A 75 -5.22 17.52 10.58
N SER A 76 -6.14 18.28 9.97
CA SER A 76 -6.18 19.74 10.11
C SER A 76 -6.47 20.15 11.56
N TYR A 77 -7.45 19.50 12.19
CA TYR A 77 -7.80 19.74 13.59
C TYR A 77 -6.64 19.38 14.53
N ALA A 78 -6.06 18.19 14.36
CA ALA A 78 -4.98 17.70 15.18
C ALA A 78 -3.73 18.57 15.04
N ALA A 79 -3.34 18.94 13.82
CA ALA A 79 -2.21 19.82 13.58
C ALA A 79 -2.40 21.17 14.27
N LYS A 80 -3.60 21.77 14.18
CA LYS A 80 -3.94 23.00 14.89
C LYS A 80 -3.76 22.85 16.40
N LYS A 81 -4.26 21.75 16.98
CA LYS A 81 -4.16 21.48 18.43
C LYS A 81 -2.72 21.25 18.89
N LEU A 82 -1.92 20.54 18.11
CA LEU A 82 -0.51 20.33 18.40
C LEU A 82 0.31 21.63 18.30
N VAL A 83 -0.04 22.54 17.38
CA VAL A 83 0.54 23.89 17.32
C VAL A 83 0.14 24.72 18.53
N GLU A 84 -1.14 24.71 18.94
CA GLU A 84 -1.63 25.40 20.14
C GLU A 84 -0.91 24.92 21.42
N LYS A 85 -0.60 23.63 21.51
CA LYS A 85 0.21 23.03 22.59
C LYS A 85 1.71 23.33 22.48
N GLY A 86 2.16 24.00 21.40
CA GLY A 86 3.56 24.31 21.16
C GLY A 86 4.45 23.12 20.80
N LEU A 87 3.85 21.97 20.47
CA LEU A 87 4.59 20.72 20.20
C LEU A 87 5.11 20.63 18.76
N ILE A 88 4.45 21.30 17.82
CA ILE A 88 4.85 21.33 16.41
C ILE A 88 4.74 22.73 15.82
N GLU A 89 5.38 22.93 14.66
CA GLU A 89 5.11 24.04 13.75
C GLU A 89 4.52 23.53 12.45
N THR A 90 3.72 24.36 11.77
CA THR A 90 3.26 24.09 10.41
C THR A 90 3.44 25.28 9.48
N LYS A 91 3.68 24.99 8.19
CA LYS A 91 3.75 26.00 7.12
C LYS A 91 3.01 25.50 5.88
N LEU A 92 2.30 26.40 5.19
CA LEU A 92 1.71 26.09 3.89
C LEU A 92 2.68 26.51 2.79
N ILE A 93 3.20 25.55 2.02
CA ILE A 93 4.16 25.81 0.94
C ILE A 93 3.67 25.11 -0.32
N ARG A 94 3.79 25.76 -1.48
CA ARG A 94 3.45 25.15 -2.77
C ARG A 94 4.49 24.10 -3.15
N THR A 95 4.09 22.85 -3.25
CA THR A 95 4.89 21.74 -3.79
C THR A 95 4.24 21.27 -5.08
N TYR A 96 4.98 21.26 -6.20
CA TYR A 96 4.42 20.90 -7.51
C TYR A 96 3.14 21.70 -7.88
N GLY A 97 3.12 22.99 -7.53
CA GLY A 97 1.99 23.89 -7.79
C GLY A 97 0.79 23.77 -6.84
N SER A 98 0.75 22.75 -5.97
CA SER A 98 -0.33 22.54 -4.99
C SER A 98 0.09 23.00 -3.58
N PRO A 99 -0.75 23.74 -2.85
CA PRO A 99 -0.46 24.09 -1.45
C PRO A 99 -0.42 22.84 -0.56
N THR A 100 0.73 22.55 0.03
CA THR A 100 0.93 21.38 0.90
C THR A 100 1.42 21.82 2.27
N VAL A 101 0.84 21.22 3.31
CA VAL A 101 1.25 21.47 4.69
C VAL A 101 2.59 20.80 4.97
N HIS A 102 3.51 21.60 5.48
CA HIS A 102 4.78 21.15 6.04
C HIS A 102 4.68 21.17 7.55
N TYR A 103 5.32 20.20 8.19
CA TYR A 103 5.31 19.96 9.63
C TYR A 103 6.75 19.95 10.14
N LYS A 104 6.93 20.43 11.36
CA LYS A 104 8.20 20.36 12.09
C LYS A 104 7.93 20.09 13.56
N LEU A 105 8.65 19.14 14.14
CA LEU A 105 8.60 18.87 15.59
C LEU A 105 9.36 19.97 16.35
N ARG A 106 8.79 20.43 17.47
CA ARG A 106 9.51 21.27 18.45
C ARG A 106 10.12 20.35 19.51
N CYS A 107 11.28 19.77 19.22
CA CYS A 107 11.94 18.79 20.08
C CYS A 107 12.11 19.30 21.51
N ASP A 108 12.65 20.51 21.70
CA ASP A 108 12.88 21.09 23.03
C ASP A 108 11.59 21.20 23.85
N ASN A 109 10.50 21.66 23.23
CA ASN A 109 9.20 21.78 23.89
C ASN A 109 8.62 20.40 24.22
N PHE A 110 8.81 19.42 23.34
CA PHE A 110 8.33 18.06 23.54
C PHE A 110 9.07 17.36 24.68
N VAL A 111 10.41 17.46 24.71
CA VAL A 111 11.24 16.93 25.81
C VAL A 111 10.89 17.62 27.12
N LYS A 112 10.78 18.96 27.12
CA LYS A 112 10.36 19.74 28.29
C LYS A 112 9.01 19.28 28.83
N TRP A 113 8.04 19.02 27.95
CA TRP A 113 6.73 18.52 28.36
C TRP A 113 6.86 17.16 29.06
N ILE A 114 7.61 16.22 28.48
CA ILE A 114 7.80 14.87 29.02
C ILE A 114 8.45 14.94 30.40
N VAL A 115 9.54 15.69 30.54
CA VAL A 115 10.24 15.85 31.82
C VAL A 115 9.34 16.48 32.88
N THR A 116 8.49 17.44 32.50
CA THR A 116 7.61 18.16 33.43
C THR A 116 6.42 17.31 33.89
N ASN A 117 5.81 16.53 33.00
CA ASN A 117 4.52 15.86 33.24
C ASN A 117 4.63 14.36 33.49
N CYS A 118 5.79 13.76 33.19
CA CYS A 118 6.07 12.34 33.45
C CYS A 118 7.35 12.22 34.29
N PRO A 119 7.31 12.59 35.58
CA PRO A 119 8.46 12.45 36.47
C PRO A 119 8.73 10.96 36.72
N ASN A 120 9.58 10.34 35.92
CA ASN A 120 10.25 9.08 36.26
C ASN A 120 11.62 9.41 36.87
N GLU A 121 12.03 8.65 37.89
CA GLU A 121 13.37 8.76 38.53
C GLU A 121 14.51 8.64 37.49
N THR A 122 14.28 7.97 36.36
CA THR A 122 15.26 7.78 35.28
C THR A 122 15.48 9.01 34.40
N LEU A 123 14.53 9.96 34.34
CA LEU A 123 14.60 11.14 33.45
C LEU A 123 15.44 12.29 34.04
N GLN A 124 15.72 12.27 35.35
CA GLN A 124 16.54 13.30 36.02
C GLN A 124 18.01 13.26 35.61
N ASN A 125 18.48 12.16 35.00
CA ASN A 125 19.87 12.02 34.52
C ASN A 125 20.06 12.41 33.03
N VAL A 126 18.99 12.83 32.32
CA VAL A 126 19.00 13.06 30.86
C VAL A 126 19.55 14.44 30.47
N GLU A 127 19.82 15.33 31.43
CA GLU A 127 20.41 16.65 31.18
C GLU A 127 21.79 16.61 30.50
N MET A 128 22.47 15.45 30.46
CA MET A 128 23.86 15.38 29.99
C MET A 128 24.12 14.80 28.59
N GLU A 129 23.17 14.22 27.86
CA GLU A 129 23.46 13.66 26.51
C GLU A 129 22.28 13.79 25.54
N ALA A 130 22.02 15.02 25.07
CA ALA A 130 21.03 15.31 24.03
C ALA A 130 21.29 14.55 22.70
N ASP A 131 22.55 14.22 22.41
CA ASP A 131 22.95 13.54 21.17
C ASP A 131 22.65 12.02 21.17
N ASN A 132 22.52 11.39 22.34
CA ASN A 132 22.20 9.96 22.45
C ASN A 132 20.69 9.67 22.57
N LEU A 133 19.88 10.66 22.99
CA LEU A 133 18.42 10.51 23.13
C LEU A 133 17.70 10.49 21.75
N SER A 134 18.26 11.20 20.76
CA SER A 134 17.74 11.23 19.38
C SER A 134 17.78 9.83 18.73
N LYS A 135 18.83 9.04 18.99
CA LYS A 135 18.95 7.64 18.56
C LYS A 135 18.03 6.72 19.37
N SER A 136 17.96 6.88 20.70
CA SER A 136 17.17 5.98 21.54
C SER A 136 15.65 6.08 21.31
N LEU A 137 15.09 7.26 21.02
CA LEU A 137 13.66 7.40 20.69
C LEU A 137 13.30 6.85 19.31
N THR A 138 14.20 6.97 18.32
CA THR A 138 14.06 6.38 16.99
C THR A 138 14.29 4.87 17.02
N ASP A 139 15.14 4.38 17.92
CA ASP A 139 15.34 2.96 18.21
C ASP A 139 14.15 2.37 18.97
N ILE A 140 13.52 3.03 19.94
CA ILE A 140 12.32 2.48 20.63
C ILE A 140 11.07 2.49 19.73
N THR A 141 10.89 3.51 18.88
CA THR A 141 9.79 3.50 17.90
C THR A 141 10.09 2.57 16.72
N SER A 142 11.36 2.45 16.30
CA SER A 142 11.76 1.38 15.39
C SER A 142 11.55 0.04 16.07
N ASP A 143 12.13 -0.29 17.21
CA ASP A 143 12.07 -1.58 17.88
C ASP A 143 10.66 -2.01 18.28
N ILE A 144 9.75 -1.12 18.70
CA ILE A 144 8.36 -1.55 18.89
C ILE A 144 7.73 -1.88 17.51
N THR A 145 7.92 -1.04 16.48
CA THR A 145 7.44 -1.37 15.13
C THR A 145 8.22 -2.50 14.45
N THR A 146 9.43 -2.80 14.93
CA THR A 146 10.41 -3.72 14.36
C THR A 146 10.35 -5.07 15.06
N ASP A 147 9.95 -5.15 16.33
CA ASP A 147 9.61 -6.37 17.07
C ASP A 147 8.19 -6.83 16.72
N TYR A 148 7.23 -5.91 16.52
CA TYR A 148 6.01 -6.28 15.80
C TYR A 148 6.37 -6.78 14.40
N LYS A 149 7.24 -6.07 13.65
CA LYS A 149 7.78 -6.65 12.41
C LYS A 149 8.62 -7.90 12.63
N LYS A 150 9.27 -8.19 13.75
CA LYS A 150 10.14 -9.37 13.93
C LYS A 150 9.33 -10.62 14.22
N ILE A 151 8.17 -10.43 14.85
CA ILE A 151 7.11 -11.43 14.95
C ILE A 151 6.40 -11.61 13.59
N ILE A 152 6.35 -10.57 12.73
CA ILE A 152 5.73 -10.60 11.38
C ILE A 152 6.71 -10.99 10.24
N THR A 153 8.02 -10.79 10.38
CA THR A 153 9.05 -10.89 9.30
C THR A 153 9.64 -12.27 9.16
N ASN A 154 8.96 -13.29 9.70
CA ASN A 154 9.19 -14.63 9.16
C ASN A 154 8.51 -14.85 7.81
N GLU A 155 7.83 -13.85 7.23
CA GLU A 155 7.38 -13.93 5.85
C GLU A 155 7.76 -12.66 5.07
N GLN A 156 8.75 -12.79 4.18
CA GLN A 156 8.76 -12.00 2.94
C GLN A 156 7.35 -12.07 2.35
N GLU A 157 6.76 -10.95 1.88
CA GLU A 157 5.46 -10.95 1.17
C GLU A 157 5.46 -12.13 0.17
N VAL A 158 4.82 -13.25 0.54
CA VAL A 158 5.00 -14.50 -0.18
C VAL A 158 4.25 -14.35 -1.47
N ILE A 159 4.98 -14.09 -2.55
CA ILE A 159 4.41 -13.96 -3.89
C ILE A 159 3.58 -15.23 -4.14
N PRO A 160 2.26 -15.11 -4.39
CA PRO A 160 1.36 -16.27 -4.45
C PRO A 160 1.49 -16.98 -5.81
N PHE A 161 2.67 -17.56 -6.08
CA PHE A 161 3.00 -18.21 -7.35
C PHE A 161 2.01 -19.31 -7.72
N SER A 162 1.55 -20.10 -6.73
CA SER A 162 0.56 -21.15 -6.96
C SER A 162 -0.75 -20.56 -7.48
N LYS A 163 -1.32 -19.57 -6.78
CA LYS A 163 -2.61 -18.98 -7.16
C LYS A 163 -2.59 -18.42 -8.60
N ILE A 164 -1.51 -17.76 -9.01
CA ILE A 164 -1.39 -17.18 -10.36
C ILE A 164 -1.29 -18.29 -11.42
N ILE A 165 -0.48 -19.32 -11.16
CA ILE A 165 -0.25 -20.40 -12.11
C ILE A 165 -1.45 -21.35 -12.20
N ASP A 166 -2.07 -21.67 -11.08
CA ASP A 166 -3.28 -22.50 -11.02
C ASP A 166 -4.43 -21.81 -11.76
N TYR A 167 -4.54 -20.49 -11.64
CA TYR A 167 -5.52 -19.71 -12.40
C TYR A 167 -5.27 -19.79 -13.92
N LEU A 168 -4.03 -19.59 -14.37
CA LEU A 168 -3.67 -19.76 -15.78
C LEU A 168 -3.99 -21.19 -16.28
N ASN A 169 -3.62 -22.20 -15.51
CA ASN A 169 -3.87 -23.61 -15.83
C ASN A 169 -5.37 -23.87 -16.02
N SER A 170 -6.19 -23.39 -15.09
CA SER A 170 -7.65 -23.53 -15.15
C SER A 170 -8.28 -22.84 -16.36
N LYS A 171 -7.78 -21.66 -16.74
CA LYS A 171 -8.34 -20.84 -17.82
C LYS A 171 -7.86 -21.25 -19.21
N ALA A 172 -6.60 -21.65 -19.33
CA ALA A 172 -5.99 -22.03 -20.60
C ALA A 172 -5.98 -23.55 -20.85
N ASN A 173 -6.54 -24.34 -19.93
CA ASN A 173 -6.48 -25.80 -19.94
C ASN A 173 -5.02 -26.31 -20.07
N THR A 174 -4.14 -25.81 -19.21
CA THR A 174 -2.71 -26.13 -19.18
C THR A 174 -2.29 -26.69 -17.82
N ASN A 175 -1.05 -27.16 -17.68
CA ASN A 175 -0.54 -27.78 -16.46
C ASN A 175 0.87 -27.29 -16.08
N PHE A 176 1.07 -25.98 -16.08
CA PHE A 176 2.34 -25.36 -15.65
C PHE A 176 2.56 -25.53 -14.15
N LYS A 177 3.82 -25.73 -13.74
CA LYS A 177 4.18 -25.90 -12.33
C LYS A 177 4.44 -24.55 -11.67
N ALA A 178 3.80 -24.30 -10.54
CA ALA A 178 4.03 -23.12 -9.71
C ALA A 178 5.46 -23.02 -9.13
N SER A 179 6.15 -24.16 -9.02
CA SER A 179 7.54 -24.27 -8.57
C SER A 179 8.59 -24.01 -9.68
N SER A 180 8.16 -23.75 -10.92
CA SER A 180 9.08 -23.47 -12.03
C SER A 180 9.79 -22.13 -11.82
N LYS A 181 11.13 -22.17 -11.74
CA LYS A 181 11.96 -20.97 -11.58
C LYS A 181 11.73 -19.93 -12.69
N SER A 182 11.53 -20.36 -13.94
CA SER A 182 11.27 -19.46 -15.07
C SER A 182 9.96 -18.70 -14.88
N SER A 183 8.88 -19.41 -14.53
CA SER A 183 7.56 -18.80 -14.27
C SER A 183 7.60 -17.87 -13.06
N GLN A 184 8.23 -18.31 -11.98
CA GLN A 184 8.39 -17.52 -10.76
C GLN A 184 9.19 -16.24 -11.01
N ALA A 185 10.26 -16.30 -11.80
CA ALA A 185 11.06 -15.13 -12.14
C ALA A 185 10.24 -14.05 -12.87
N LYS A 186 9.39 -14.46 -13.82
CA LYS A 186 8.52 -13.51 -14.53
C LYS A 186 7.47 -12.90 -13.61
N ILE A 187 6.82 -13.71 -12.78
CA ILE A 187 5.83 -13.23 -11.81
C ILE A 187 6.49 -12.28 -10.81
N LYS A 188 7.65 -12.65 -10.27
CA LYS A 188 8.40 -11.83 -9.31
C LYS A 188 8.82 -10.49 -9.90
N ALA A 189 9.25 -10.46 -11.16
CA ALA A 189 9.58 -9.21 -11.84
C ALA A 189 8.36 -8.25 -11.87
N ARG A 190 7.19 -8.73 -12.28
CA ARG A 190 5.97 -7.89 -12.31
C ARG A 190 5.46 -7.53 -10.92
N TRP A 191 5.62 -8.42 -9.94
CA TRP A 191 5.27 -8.15 -8.56
C TRP A 191 6.09 -6.98 -7.99
N ASN A 192 7.39 -6.96 -8.28
CA ASN A 192 8.32 -5.91 -7.88
C ASN A 192 8.06 -4.57 -8.61
N GLU A 193 7.48 -4.61 -9.81
CA GLU A 193 7.01 -3.42 -10.54
C GLU A 193 5.72 -2.83 -9.94
N GLY A 194 5.11 -3.49 -8.95
CA GLY A 194 3.91 -3.02 -8.26
C GLY A 194 2.60 -3.70 -8.69
N TYR A 195 2.65 -4.61 -9.66
CA TYR A 195 1.47 -5.38 -10.07
C TYR A 195 1.09 -6.42 -9.00
N ARG A 196 -0.21 -6.71 -8.88
CA ARG A 196 -0.74 -7.65 -7.88
C ARG A 196 -1.65 -8.69 -8.53
N LEU A 197 -2.11 -9.65 -7.74
CA LEU A 197 -2.85 -10.84 -8.21
C LEU A 197 -3.94 -10.52 -9.24
N ASP A 198 -4.72 -9.46 -9.03
CA ASP A 198 -5.81 -9.04 -9.93
C ASP A 198 -5.30 -8.62 -11.32
N ASP A 199 -4.13 -7.98 -11.41
CA ASP A 199 -3.52 -7.62 -12.69
C ASP A 199 -3.12 -8.87 -13.49
N PHE A 200 -2.57 -9.90 -12.81
CA PHE A 200 -2.25 -11.17 -13.44
C PHE A 200 -3.50 -11.89 -13.93
N ALA A 201 -4.54 -11.95 -13.10
CA ALA A 201 -5.82 -12.53 -13.48
C ALA A 201 -6.43 -11.81 -14.69
N HIS A 202 -6.36 -10.48 -14.72
CA HIS A 202 -6.85 -9.69 -15.84
C HIS A 202 -6.11 -10.00 -17.15
N VAL A 203 -4.77 -10.04 -17.12
CA VAL A 203 -3.96 -10.38 -18.30
C VAL A 203 -4.28 -11.78 -18.80
N ILE A 204 -4.45 -12.75 -17.89
CA ILE A 204 -4.83 -14.13 -18.23
C ILE A 204 -6.20 -14.12 -18.93
N ASP A 205 -7.22 -13.50 -18.34
CA ASP A 205 -8.57 -13.47 -18.92
C ASP A 205 -8.58 -12.82 -20.31
N VAL A 206 -7.90 -11.67 -20.46
CA VAL A 206 -7.83 -10.96 -21.76
C VAL A 206 -7.20 -11.85 -22.82
N LYS A 207 -6.07 -12.49 -22.51
CA LYS A 207 -5.33 -13.29 -23.51
C LYS A 207 -5.93 -14.66 -23.75
N VAL A 208 -6.53 -15.29 -22.74
CA VAL A 208 -7.28 -16.54 -22.92
C VAL A 208 -8.45 -16.30 -23.86
N ASN A 209 -9.23 -15.23 -23.65
CA ASN A 209 -10.34 -14.89 -24.54
C ASN A 209 -9.88 -14.65 -25.99
N GLU A 210 -8.72 -13.99 -26.17
CA GLU A 210 -8.18 -13.67 -27.50
C GLU A 210 -7.53 -14.88 -28.21
N TRP A 211 -6.81 -15.72 -27.46
CA TRP A 211 -5.86 -16.68 -28.05
C TRP A 211 -6.26 -18.15 -27.87
N LEU A 212 -7.10 -18.52 -26.90
CA LEU A 212 -7.39 -19.92 -26.58
C LEU A 212 -7.98 -20.68 -27.77
N ASN A 213 -8.96 -20.07 -28.44
CA ASN A 213 -9.65 -20.67 -29.59
C ASN A 213 -8.93 -20.43 -30.92
N ASN A 214 -7.78 -19.75 -30.91
CA ASN A 214 -7.04 -19.46 -32.12
C ASN A 214 -5.89 -20.49 -32.31
N PRO A 215 -5.90 -21.30 -33.39
CA PRO A 215 -4.91 -22.37 -33.60
C PRO A 215 -3.45 -21.90 -33.63
N LYS A 216 -3.21 -20.66 -34.04
CA LYS A 216 -1.87 -20.09 -34.14
C LYS A 216 -1.41 -19.48 -32.81
N TRP A 217 -2.34 -18.93 -32.03
CA TRP A 217 -2.02 -18.11 -30.87
C TRP A 217 -2.13 -18.83 -29.53
N SER A 218 -2.93 -19.89 -29.43
CA SER A 218 -3.17 -20.64 -28.18
C SER A 218 -1.89 -21.15 -27.53
N LYS A 219 -0.88 -21.56 -28.32
CA LYS A 219 0.44 -21.99 -27.84
C LYS A 219 1.24 -20.93 -27.07
N PHE A 220 0.83 -19.66 -27.15
CA PHE A 220 1.48 -18.55 -26.44
C PHE A 220 0.85 -18.25 -25.08
N LEU A 221 -0.20 -18.98 -24.67
CA LEU A 221 -0.80 -18.91 -23.33
C LEU A 221 0.09 -19.59 -22.29
N ARG A 222 1.25 -19.00 -22.03
CA ARG A 222 2.26 -19.49 -21.08
C ARG A 222 2.87 -18.36 -20.26
N PRO A 223 3.41 -18.63 -19.05
CA PRO A 223 3.93 -17.59 -18.15
C PRO A 223 4.99 -16.68 -18.80
N GLU A 224 5.86 -17.23 -19.63
CA GLU A 224 6.93 -16.47 -20.30
C GLU A 224 6.40 -15.37 -21.23
N THR A 225 5.30 -15.65 -21.93
CA THR A 225 4.70 -14.70 -22.87
C THR A 225 3.79 -13.73 -22.13
N LEU A 226 2.92 -14.25 -21.27
CA LEU A 226 1.91 -13.46 -20.58
C LEU A 226 2.54 -12.48 -19.59
N PHE A 227 3.58 -12.90 -18.87
CA PHE A 227 4.24 -12.11 -17.82
C PHE A 227 5.59 -11.52 -18.28
N GLY A 228 5.80 -11.46 -19.60
CA GLY A 228 6.94 -10.84 -20.25
C GLY A 228 6.86 -9.30 -20.29
N PRO A 229 7.78 -8.62 -21.00
CA PRO A 229 7.87 -7.16 -21.06
C PRO A 229 6.59 -6.43 -21.53
N LYS A 230 5.69 -7.13 -22.22
CA LYS A 230 4.42 -6.59 -22.72
C LYS A 230 3.27 -6.68 -21.70
N PHE A 231 3.55 -7.07 -20.45
CA PHE A 231 2.54 -7.26 -19.41
C PHE A 231 1.65 -6.03 -19.21
N GLU A 232 2.24 -4.84 -19.08
CA GLU A 232 1.49 -3.58 -18.94
C GLU A 232 0.53 -3.33 -20.11
N ASN A 233 1.00 -3.60 -21.34
CA ASN A 233 0.19 -3.45 -22.54
C ASN A 233 -1.00 -4.42 -22.53
N TYR A 234 -0.79 -5.68 -22.11
CA TYR A 234 -1.87 -6.65 -22.00
C TYR A 234 -2.86 -6.28 -20.90
N ARG A 235 -2.36 -5.75 -19.78
CA ARG A 235 -3.16 -5.31 -18.64
C ARG A 235 -4.06 -4.12 -18.99
N ASN A 236 -3.60 -3.24 -19.86
CA ASN A 236 -4.35 -2.06 -20.30
C ASN A 236 -5.15 -2.28 -21.60
N GLN A 237 -5.15 -3.51 -22.15
CA GLN A 237 -5.85 -3.81 -23.40
C GLN A 237 -7.37 -3.85 -23.16
N LYS A 238 -8.11 -3.03 -23.90
CA LYS A 238 -9.59 -3.05 -23.87
C LYS A 238 -10.09 -4.39 -24.40
N ARG A 239 -11.09 -4.99 -23.73
CA ARG A 239 -11.75 -6.21 -24.21
C ARG A 239 -12.28 -5.97 -25.61
N VAL A 240 -11.83 -6.76 -26.57
CA VAL A 240 -12.38 -6.74 -27.92
C VAL A 240 -13.73 -7.43 -27.84
N VAL A 241 -14.81 -6.67 -27.99
CA VAL A 241 -16.14 -7.25 -28.25
C VAL A 241 -16.07 -7.86 -29.64
N ASP A 242 -16.39 -9.15 -29.75
CA ASP A 242 -16.26 -9.93 -30.98
C ASP A 242 -16.96 -9.26 -32.17
N LYS A 243 -16.16 -8.67 -33.07
CA LYS A 243 -16.63 -8.14 -34.37
C LYS A 243 -17.08 -9.24 -35.33
N HIS A 244 -16.95 -10.51 -34.96
CA HIS A 244 -17.41 -11.65 -35.76
C HIS A 244 -18.93 -11.89 -35.68
N ALA A 245 -19.62 -11.44 -34.62
CA ALA A 245 -21.08 -11.50 -34.55
C ALA A 245 -21.78 -10.40 -35.38
N ALA A 246 -21.16 -9.22 -35.49
CA ALA A 246 -21.76 -8.07 -36.18
C ALA A 246 -21.82 -8.20 -37.71
N ASN A 247 -21.04 -9.11 -38.31
CA ASN A 247 -21.01 -9.29 -39.77
C ASN A 247 -21.95 -10.40 -40.27
N GLN A 248 -22.50 -11.25 -39.38
CA GLN A 248 -23.53 -12.23 -39.75
C GLN A 248 -24.93 -11.62 -39.71
N GLN A 249 -25.22 -10.75 -38.73
CA GLN A 249 -26.49 -10.00 -38.67
C GLN A 249 -26.67 -9.05 -39.86
N ARG A 250 -25.59 -8.41 -40.34
CA ARG A 250 -25.67 -7.52 -41.52
C ARG A 250 -25.91 -8.27 -42.84
N SER A 251 -25.53 -9.55 -42.94
CA SER A 251 -25.80 -10.38 -44.12
C SER A 251 -27.17 -11.08 -44.08
N GLU A 252 -27.76 -11.28 -42.89
CA GLU A 252 -29.11 -11.83 -42.73
C GLU A 252 -30.19 -10.75 -42.89
N ASP A 253 -29.95 -9.53 -42.41
CA ASP A 253 -30.88 -8.41 -42.62
C ASP A 253 -30.98 -8.01 -44.10
N PHE A 254 -29.89 -8.09 -44.86
CA PHE A 254 -29.88 -7.81 -46.31
C PHE A 254 -30.59 -8.91 -47.15
N ARG A 255 -30.77 -10.12 -46.58
CA ARG A 255 -31.51 -11.21 -47.23
C ARG A 255 -33.01 -11.15 -46.96
N LYS A 256 -33.45 -10.58 -45.84
CA LYS A 256 -34.88 -10.45 -45.51
C LYS A 256 -35.58 -9.27 -46.21
N GLU A 257 -34.83 -8.28 -46.67
CA GLU A 257 -35.39 -7.08 -47.32
C GLU A 257 -35.74 -7.29 -48.81
N ASN A 258 -35.21 -8.34 -49.45
CA ASN A 258 -35.43 -8.64 -50.89
C ASN A 258 -36.44 -9.77 -51.18
N ASP A 259 -37.06 -10.37 -50.14
CA ASP A 259 -38.03 -11.49 -50.27
C ASP A 259 -39.48 -11.05 -49.94
N LEU A 260 -39.83 -9.78 -50.13
CA LEU A 260 -41.22 -9.34 -50.09
C LEU A 260 -41.87 -9.58 -51.48
N PRO A 261 -42.93 -10.40 -51.57
CA PRO A 261 -43.61 -10.66 -52.83
C PRO A 261 -44.29 -9.39 -53.34
N PHE A 262 -44.15 -9.14 -54.65
CA PHE A 262 -44.82 -8.10 -55.42
C PHE A 262 -46.35 -8.17 -55.30
#